data_AF-A0AAN8C0Z8-F1
#
_entry.id   AF-A0AAN8C0Z8-F1
#
_cell.length_a   1.000
_cell.length_b   1.000
_cell.length_c   1.000
_cell.angle_alpha   90.00
_cell.angle_beta   90.00
_cell.angle_gamma   90.00
#
_symmetry.space_group_name_H-M   'P 1'
#
loop_
_entity.id
_entity.type
_entity.pdbx_description
1 polymer ?
#
loop_
_entity_poly.entity_id
_entity_poly.type
_entity_poly.pdbx_seq_one_letter_code
_entity_poly.pdbx_strand_id
1 'polypeptide(L)'
;MAAASVSRPGGAQTTEKSQLILKVVSAKPQSPKLPNRPSRLSSFVEVTADGLSSETKKTGKRSGHLELQWNEDLTLNVTPQSRLDLKLWSCHTLRKELLGSATIDLLDTLRTHHGKMENVQLSLVLQTENKGSVVVGGELNVCLDGMAVDLGTLPNGSAAADSESRLLPHTRTHSQC
;
A
#
# COMPACT_ATOMS: atom_id res chain seq x y z
N MET A 1 -40.63 -7.39 33.70
CA MET A 1 -39.29 -7.87 33.30
C MET A 1 -39.03 -7.34 31.89
N ALA A 2 -38.13 -6.36 31.73
CA ALA A 2 -37.71 -5.87 30.43
C ALA A 2 -36.19 -6.10 30.32
N ALA A 3 -35.77 -6.92 29.36
CA ALA A 3 -34.37 -7.20 29.08
C ALA A 3 -33.80 -6.06 28.24
N ALA A 4 -32.82 -5.32 28.79
CA ALA A 4 -32.03 -4.36 28.05
C ALA A 4 -31.12 -5.12 27.08
N SER A 5 -31.34 -4.93 25.78
CA SER A 5 -30.46 -5.46 24.74
C SER A 5 -29.20 -4.60 24.70
N VAL A 6 -28.09 -5.19 25.15
CA VAL A 6 -26.73 -4.67 25.02
C VAL A 6 -26.43 -4.39 23.54
N SER A 7 -26.30 -3.12 23.17
CA SER A 7 -25.69 -2.74 21.91
C SER A 7 -24.21 -3.08 22.03
N ARG A 8 -23.78 -4.20 21.45
CA ARG A 8 -22.36 -4.45 21.18
C ARG A 8 -21.89 -3.37 20.19
N PRO A 9 -20.92 -2.50 20.53
CA PRO A 9 -20.11 -1.91 19.47
C PRO A 9 -19.24 -3.07 18.98
N GLY A 10 -19.69 -3.75 17.93
CA GLY A 10 -18.78 -4.52 17.10
C GLY A 10 -17.70 -3.53 16.67
N GLY A 11 -16.46 -3.77 17.12
CA GLY A 11 -15.30 -3.02 16.70
C GLY A 11 -15.06 -3.25 15.22
N ALA A 12 -15.84 -2.59 14.36
CA ALA A 12 -15.33 -2.15 13.10
C ALA A 12 -14.29 -1.10 13.48
N GLN A 13 -13.05 -1.54 13.64
CA GLN A 13 -11.89 -0.65 13.70
C GLN A 13 -12.07 0.27 12.50
N THR A 14 -12.49 1.51 12.75
CA THR A 14 -12.40 2.57 11.77
C THR A 14 -10.90 2.84 11.65
N THR A 15 -10.20 2.01 10.88
CA THR A 15 -8.86 2.33 10.41
C THR A 15 -9.01 3.62 9.64
N GLU A 16 -8.61 4.73 10.27
CA GLU A 16 -8.74 6.06 9.70
C GLU A 16 -7.93 6.09 8.40
N LYS A 17 -8.66 6.24 7.29
CA LYS A 17 -8.06 6.38 5.97
C LYS A 17 -7.48 7.78 5.88
N SER A 18 -6.20 7.85 5.54
CA SER A 18 -5.47 9.08 5.31
C SER A 18 -5.31 9.32 3.81
N GLN A 19 -5.34 10.59 3.43
CA GLN A 19 -5.12 10.97 2.04
C GLN A 19 -3.62 10.94 1.74
N LEU A 20 -3.19 10.01 0.89
CA LEU A 20 -1.82 9.91 0.40
C LEU A 20 -1.74 10.41 -1.04
N ILE A 21 -0.74 11.22 -1.36
CA ILE A 21 -0.44 11.64 -2.73
C ILE A 21 0.68 10.74 -3.25
N LEU A 22 0.35 9.92 -4.24
CA LEU A 22 1.33 9.13 -5.00
C LEU A 22 1.57 9.79 -6.34
N LYS A 23 2.73 10.41 -6.50
CA LYS A 23 3.18 10.97 -7.75
C LYS A 23 3.86 9.91 -8.60
N VAL A 24 3.32 9.63 -9.77
CA VAL A 24 3.99 8.79 -10.77
C VAL A 24 4.96 9.68 -11.54
N VAL A 25 6.25 9.53 -11.28
CA VAL A 25 7.30 10.38 -11.88
C VAL A 25 7.61 9.86 -13.28
N SER A 26 8.21 8.68 -13.36
CA SER A 26 8.64 8.08 -14.62
C SER A 26 8.64 6.56 -14.56
N ALA A 27 8.61 5.91 -15.72
CA ALA A 27 8.86 4.49 -15.84
C ALA A 27 9.73 4.20 -17.06
N LYS A 28 10.64 3.25 -16.88
CA LYS A 28 11.48 2.69 -17.93
C LYS A 28 11.07 1.23 -18.12
N PRO A 29 10.07 0.95 -18.97
CA PRO A 29 9.71 -0.42 -19.25
C PRO A 29 10.86 -1.11 -19.99
N GLN A 30 11.33 -2.24 -19.45
CA GLN A 30 12.36 -3.09 -20.05
C GLN A 30 11.82 -4.49 -20.35
N SER A 31 10.50 -4.64 -20.35
CA SER A 31 9.89 -5.96 -20.39
C SER A 31 10.24 -6.67 -21.71
N PRO A 32 10.55 -7.98 -21.67
CA PRO A 32 10.78 -8.77 -22.88
C PRO A 32 9.51 -8.97 -23.72
N LYS A 33 8.36 -8.49 -23.23
CA LYS A 33 7.08 -8.43 -23.95
C LYS A 33 6.98 -7.23 -24.89
N LEU A 34 7.90 -6.27 -24.79
CA LEU A 34 7.90 -5.11 -25.67
C LEU A 34 8.24 -5.51 -27.11
N PRO A 35 7.55 -4.93 -28.12
CA PRO A 35 7.90 -5.15 -29.51
C PRO A 35 9.32 -4.63 -29.78
N ASN A 36 10.14 -5.42 -30.48
CA ASN A 36 11.54 -5.11 -30.84
C ASN A 36 11.70 -3.91 -31.80
N ARG A 37 10.61 -3.22 -32.13
CA ARG A 37 10.60 -2.04 -33.01
C ARG A 37 10.44 -0.79 -32.15
N PRO A 38 11.13 0.32 -32.44
CA PRO A 38 10.99 1.61 -31.76
C PRO A 38 9.63 2.28 -32.07
N SER A 39 8.55 1.60 -31.73
CA SER A 39 7.20 2.14 -31.77
C SER A 39 7.01 2.96 -30.50
N ARG A 40 6.37 4.13 -30.62
CA ARG A 40 5.97 4.93 -29.46
C ARG A 40 5.10 4.06 -28.55
N LEU A 41 5.64 3.67 -27.40
CA LEU A 41 4.95 2.86 -26.41
C LEU A 41 3.97 3.77 -25.69
N SER A 42 2.68 3.49 -25.80
CA SER A 42 1.68 4.14 -24.97
C SER A 42 1.47 3.31 -23.72
N SER A 43 1.60 3.89 -22.54
CA SER A 43 1.40 3.16 -21.29
C SER A 43 0.72 4.03 -20.23
N PHE A 44 0.16 3.38 -19.23
CA PHE A 44 -0.39 4.02 -18.04
C PHE A 44 -0.07 3.15 -16.81
N VAL A 45 -0.01 3.77 -15.65
CA VAL A 45 0.17 3.09 -14.38
C VAL A 45 -1.19 2.98 -13.71
N GLU A 46 -1.53 1.77 -13.27
CA GLU A 46 -2.66 1.49 -12.40
C GLU A 46 -2.13 1.26 -10.99
N VAL A 47 -2.71 1.94 -10.01
CA VAL A 47 -2.35 1.82 -8.60
C VAL A 47 -3.60 1.39 -7.84
N THR A 48 -3.52 0.27 -7.14
CA THR A 48 -4.59 -0.27 -6.32
C THR A 48 -4.13 -0.34 -4.88
N ALA A 49 -4.86 0.28 -3.95
CA ALA A 49 -4.60 0.13 -2.52
C ALA A 49 -5.39 -1.05 -1.93
N ASP A 50 -4.73 -1.87 -1.11
CA ASP A 50 -5.32 -2.99 -0.34
C ASP A 50 -6.06 -4.04 -1.20
N GLY A 51 -5.76 -4.10 -2.50
CA GLY A 51 -6.54 -4.91 -3.44
C GLY A 51 -7.99 -4.45 -3.62
N LEU A 52 -8.36 -3.28 -3.08
CA LEU A 52 -9.71 -2.73 -3.15
C LEU A 52 -9.91 -1.99 -4.48
N SER A 53 -10.82 -2.50 -5.31
CA SER A 53 -11.20 -1.87 -6.58
C SER A 53 -11.69 -0.43 -6.40
N SER A 54 -12.35 -0.12 -5.26
CA SER A 54 -12.81 1.23 -4.91
C SER A 54 -11.66 2.23 -4.74
N GLU A 55 -10.45 1.75 -4.47
CA GLU A 55 -9.22 2.56 -4.32
C GLU A 55 -8.22 2.30 -5.43
N THR A 56 -8.72 1.96 -6.62
CA THR A 56 -7.90 1.86 -7.82
C THR A 56 -7.89 3.18 -8.56
N LYS A 57 -6.69 3.76 -8.72
CA LYS A 57 -6.45 4.94 -9.56
C LYS A 57 -5.56 4.60 -10.74
N LYS A 58 -5.64 5.41 -11.78
CA LYS A 58 -4.88 5.24 -13.00
C LYS A 58 -4.34 6.58 -13.43
N THR A 59 -3.11 6.56 -13.94
CA THR A 59 -2.57 7.75 -14.56
C THR A 59 -3.19 8.01 -15.93
N GLY A 60 -3.01 9.21 -16.45
CA GLY A 60 -3.14 9.48 -17.88
C GLY A 60 -2.29 8.52 -18.74
N LYS A 61 -2.73 8.29 -19.98
CA LYS A 61 -1.91 7.56 -20.96
C LYS A 61 -0.76 8.46 -21.40
N ARG A 62 0.48 7.96 -21.28
CA ARG A 62 1.68 8.62 -21.80
C ARG A 62 2.29 7.80 -22.90
N SER A 63 2.89 8.47 -23.87
CA SER A 63 3.57 7.81 -24.98
C SER A 63 5.04 8.22 -25.00
N GLY A 64 5.94 7.25 -24.97
CA GLY A 64 7.39 7.47 -24.90
C GLY A 64 8.17 6.50 -25.78
N HIS A 65 9.49 6.71 -25.88
CA HIS A 65 10.39 5.89 -26.70
C HIS A 65 11.27 4.94 -25.87
N LEU A 66 11.57 5.29 -24.61
CA LEU A 66 12.41 4.48 -23.72
C LEU A 66 12.08 4.73 -22.23
N GLU A 67 11.83 5.99 -21.91
CA GLU A 67 11.31 6.43 -20.62
C GLU A 67 9.97 7.14 -20.84
N LEU A 68 9.00 6.83 -20.00
CA LEU A 68 7.72 7.52 -19.94
C LEU A 68 7.71 8.39 -18.70
N GLN A 69 7.33 9.66 -18.86
CA GLN A 69 7.22 10.61 -17.76
C GLN A 69 5.76 11.04 -17.62
N TRP A 70 5.17 10.74 -16.47
CA TRP A 70 3.81 11.18 -16.14
C TRP A 70 3.87 12.51 -15.41
N ASN A 71 4.70 12.58 -14.36
CA ASN A 71 4.72 13.67 -13.40
C ASN A 71 3.30 14.00 -12.90
N GLU A 72 2.52 12.95 -12.63
CA GLU A 72 1.09 13.06 -12.31
C GLU A 72 0.83 12.58 -10.88
N ASP A 73 0.08 13.38 -10.13
CA ASP A 73 -0.25 13.14 -8.74
C ASP A 73 -1.57 12.38 -8.60
N LEU A 74 -1.52 11.20 -7.96
CA LEU A 74 -2.68 10.37 -7.67
C LEU A 74 -3.01 10.41 -6.18
N THR A 75 -4.17 10.94 -5.83
CA THR A 75 -4.66 10.97 -4.45
C THR A 75 -5.34 9.66 -4.04
N LEU A 76 -4.82 8.92 -3.07
CA LEU A 76 -5.36 7.65 -2.58
C LEU A 76 -5.84 7.81 -1.12
N ASN A 77 -6.86 7.07 -0.68
CA ASN A 77 -7.41 7.17 0.68
C ASN A 77 -7.05 5.93 1.49
N VAL A 78 -5.78 5.83 1.86
CA VAL A 78 -5.17 4.59 2.36
C VAL A 78 -4.87 4.67 3.84
N THR A 79 -4.63 3.52 4.46
CA THR A 79 -4.19 3.45 5.84
C THR A 79 -2.66 3.35 5.90
N PRO A 80 -2.03 3.67 7.04
CA PRO A 80 -0.59 3.47 7.23
C PRO A 80 -0.11 2.03 7.01
N GLN A 81 -1.01 1.06 7.17
CA GLN A 81 -0.74 -0.38 7.01
C GLN A 81 -1.12 -0.88 5.61
N SER A 82 -1.60 0.02 4.75
CA SER A 82 -2.07 -0.36 3.43
C SER A 82 -0.92 -0.70 2.49
N ARG A 83 -1.23 -1.59 1.55
CA ARG A 83 -0.29 -2.03 0.51
C ARG A 83 -0.74 -1.50 -0.85
N LEU A 84 0.18 -0.84 -1.56
CA LEU A 84 -0.09 -0.31 -2.90
C LEU A 84 0.43 -1.25 -3.97
N ASP A 85 -0.44 -1.80 -4.79
CA ASP A 85 -0.08 -2.58 -5.96
C ASP A 85 -0.07 -1.68 -7.20
N LEU A 86 1.11 -1.52 -7.79
CA LEU A 86 1.36 -0.73 -8.98
C LEU A 86 1.54 -1.65 -10.18
N LYS A 87 0.79 -1.40 -11.25
CA LYS A 87 0.82 -2.17 -12.48
C LYS A 87 1.04 -1.24 -13.66
N LEU A 88 2.13 -1.47 -14.39
CA LEU A 88 2.42 -0.74 -15.61
C LEU A 88 1.81 -1.48 -16.80
N TRP A 89 0.86 -0.82 -17.47
CA TRP A 89 0.13 -1.36 -18.62
C TRP A 89 0.56 -0.69 -19.91
N SER A 90 0.89 -1.48 -20.93
CA SER A 90 1.03 -1.03 -22.32
C SER A 90 -0.31 -1.03 -23.03
N CYS A 91 -0.61 0.04 -23.74
CA CYS A 91 -1.78 0.19 -24.60
C CYS A 91 -1.34 0.11 -26.06
N HIS A 92 -1.59 -1.01 -26.72
CA HIS A 92 -1.35 -1.18 -28.14
C HIS A 92 -2.70 -1.32 -28.86
N THR A 93 -3.12 -0.24 -29.55
CA THR A 93 -4.44 -0.09 -30.19
C THR A 93 -5.61 -0.46 -29.25
N LEU A 94 -6.09 -1.69 -29.32
CA LEU A 94 -7.22 -2.22 -28.56
C LEU A 94 -6.83 -3.22 -27.47
N ARG A 95 -5.53 -3.53 -27.33
CA ARG A 95 -5.02 -4.49 -26.34
C ARG A 95 -4.27 -3.75 -25.24
N LYS A 96 -4.56 -4.16 -24.00
CA LYS A 96 -3.76 -3.82 -22.83
C LYS A 96 -2.88 -5.00 -22.46
N GLU A 97 -1.59 -4.76 -22.26
CA GLU A 97 -0.63 -5.79 -21.88
C GLU A 97 0.11 -5.35 -20.61
N LEU A 98 0.22 -6.25 -19.63
CA LEU A 98 0.94 -5.97 -18.39
C LEU A 98 2.44 -6.05 -18.64
N LEU A 99 3.11 -4.90 -18.61
CA LEU A 99 4.56 -4.83 -18.78
C LEU A 99 5.29 -5.23 -17.50
N GLY A 100 4.73 -4.90 -16.35
CA GLY A 100 5.18 -5.37 -15.05
C GLY A 100 4.38 -4.80 -13.90
N SER A 101 4.61 -5.35 -12.72
CA SER A 101 3.98 -4.95 -11.46
C SER A 101 5.00 -4.82 -10.35
N ALA A 102 4.76 -3.91 -9.43
CA ALA A 102 5.50 -3.74 -8.20
C ALA A 102 4.51 -3.48 -7.07
N THR A 103 4.96 -3.69 -5.84
CA THR A 103 4.16 -3.40 -4.66
C THR A 103 4.97 -2.52 -3.72
N ILE A 104 4.31 -1.57 -3.07
CA ILE A 104 4.86 -0.75 -1.99
C ILE A 104 4.12 -1.10 -0.71
N ASP A 105 4.86 -1.37 0.35
CA ASP A 105 4.33 -1.45 1.71
C ASP A 105 4.48 -0.08 2.38
N LEU A 106 3.34 0.56 2.69
CA LEU A 106 3.35 1.90 3.28
C LEU A 106 3.90 1.89 4.71
N LEU A 107 3.64 0.81 5.46
CA LEU A 107 4.12 0.71 6.84
C LEU A 107 5.64 0.60 6.88
N ASP A 108 6.21 -0.22 6.00
CA ASP A 108 7.66 -0.39 5.88
C ASP A 108 8.35 0.91 5.46
N THR A 109 7.75 1.61 4.49
CA THR A 109 8.26 2.90 4.04
C THR A 109 8.14 3.96 5.15
N LEU A 110 7.02 4.03 5.87
CA LEU A 110 6.84 4.94 7.02
C LEU A 110 7.89 4.65 8.09
N ARG A 111 8.14 3.38 8.42
CA ARG A 111 9.17 2.98 9.40
C ARG A 111 10.55 3.44 9.01
N THR A 112 10.90 3.32 7.73
CA THR A 112 12.18 3.78 7.18
C THR A 112 12.32 5.30 7.24
N HIS A 113 11.21 6.04 7.15
CA HIS A 113 11.17 7.51 7.18
C HIS A 113 10.62 8.09 8.50
N HIS A 114 10.88 7.45 9.64
CA HIS A 114 10.50 7.94 10.98
C HIS A 114 9.01 8.28 11.17
N GLY A 115 8.13 7.55 10.47
CA GLY A 115 6.69 7.74 10.52
C GLY A 115 6.18 8.88 9.64
N LYS A 116 7.01 9.46 8.76
CA LYS A 116 6.61 10.58 7.90
C LYS A 116 6.97 10.34 6.44
N MET A 117 6.02 10.55 5.54
CA MET A 117 6.22 10.54 4.10
C MET A 117 5.95 11.94 3.54
N GLU A 118 7.02 12.73 3.45
CA GLU A 118 7.02 14.04 2.82
C GLU A 118 8.00 13.97 1.65
N ASN A 119 7.46 13.90 0.42
CA ASN A 119 8.23 13.75 -0.82
C ASN A 119 9.19 12.55 -0.89
N VAL A 120 8.78 11.39 -0.37
CA VAL A 120 9.61 10.18 -0.37
C VAL A 120 9.66 9.57 -1.78
N GLN A 121 10.81 9.64 -2.43
CA GLN A 121 11.02 9.05 -3.76
C GLN A 121 11.40 7.58 -3.66
N LEU A 122 10.68 6.73 -4.40
CA LEU A 122 10.90 5.29 -4.47
C LEU A 122 11.15 4.86 -5.91
N SER A 123 12.22 4.08 -6.10
CA SER A 123 12.56 3.42 -7.36
C SER A 123 12.21 1.93 -7.26
N LEU A 124 11.16 1.52 -7.97
CA LEU A 124 10.58 0.19 -7.89
C LEU A 124 10.98 -0.62 -9.12
N VAL A 125 11.52 -1.81 -8.88
CA VAL A 125 11.77 -2.77 -9.97
C VAL A 125 10.45 -3.46 -10.29
N LEU A 126 9.96 -3.23 -11.51
CA LEU A 126 8.78 -3.89 -12.02
C LEU A 126 9.13 -5.35 -12.33
N GLN A 127 8.26 -6.26 -11.90
CA GLN A 127 8.39 -7.68 -12.18
C GLN A 127 7.30 -8.11 -13.15
N THR A 128 7.62 -9.02 -14.07
CA THR A 128 6.68 -9.54 -15.06
C THR A 128 6.94 -11.00 -15.31
N GLU A 129 5.90 -11.78 -15.58
CA GLU A 129 6.08 -13.18 -15.94
C GLU A 129 6.40 -13.32 -17.44
N ASN A 130 7.48 -14.01 -17.77
CA ASN A 130 7.83 -14.40 -19.13
C ASN A 130 8.07 -15.92 -19.16
N LYS A 131 7.28 -16.64 -19.97
CA LYS A 131 7.42 -18.09 -20.16
C LYS A 131 7.48 -18.88 -18.83
N GLY A 132 6.64 -18.50 -17.86
CA GLY A 132 6.56 -19.15 -16.55
C GLY A 132 7.69 -18.78 -15.57
N SER A 133 8.55 -17.81 -15.91
CA SER A 133 9.58 -17.27 -15.02
C SER A 133 9.32 -15.80 -14.73
N VAL A 134 9.59 -15.36 -13.49
CA VAL A 134 9.53 -13.94 -13.13
C VAL A 134 10.82 -13.27 -13.62
N VAL A 135 10.67 -12.25 -14.46
CA VAL A 135 11.77 -11.46 -15.01
C VAL A 135 11.53 -9.98 -14.72
N VAL A 136 12.60 -9.19 -14.82
CA VAL A 136 12.50 -7.73 -14.67
C VAL A 136 11.72 -7.14 -15.85
N GLY A 137 10.60 -6.50 -15.53
CA GLY A 137 9.73 -5.78 -16.47
C GLY A 137 10.14 -4.32 -16.70
N GLY A 138 11.07 -3.80 -15.90
CA GLY A 138 11.59 -2.44 -15.97
C GLY A 138 11.69 -1.76 -14.60
N GLU A 139 11.73 -0.44 -14.61
CA GLU A 139 11.81 0.41 -13.42
C GLU A 139 10.66 1.41 -13.40
N LEU A 140 10.07 1.65 -12.23
CA LEU A 140 9.03 2.65 -11.97
C LEU A 140 9.47 3.56 -10.83
N ASN A 141 9.55 4.86 -11.10
CA ASN A 141 9.87 5.88 -10.11
C ASN A 141 8.60 6.59 -9.67
N VAL A 142 8.36 6.62 -8.35
CA VAL A 142 7.22 7.29 -7.73
C VAL A 142 7.68 8.16 -6.58
N CYS A 143 6.88 9.16 -6.19
CA CYS A 143 7.06 9.91 -4.94
C CYS A 143 5.80 9.78 -4.08
N LEU A 144 5.97 9.53 -2.79
CA LEU A 144 4.88 9.47 -1.80
C LEU A 144 4.92 10.73 -0.93
N ASP A 145 3.77 11.35 -0.75
CA ASP A 145 3.65 12.61 -0.01
C ASP A 145 2.32 12.71 0.75
N GLY A 146 2.33 13.45 1.87
CA GLY A 146 1.11 13.83 2.60
C GLY A 146 0.65 12.85 3.67
N MET A 147 1.47 11.86 4.06
CA MET A 147 1.13 10.91 5.12
C MET A 147 2.12 10.96 6.28
N ALA A 148 1.62 11.18 7.49
CA ALA A 148 2.41 11.16 8.72
C ALA A 148 1.65 10.38 9.80
N VAL A 149 2.37 9.52 10.52
CA VAL A 149 1.80 8.56 11.45
C VAL A 149 2.74 8.44 12.64
N ASP A 150 2.18 8.49 13.85
CA ASP A 150 2.96 8.20 15.03
C ASP A 150 3.19 6.68 15.15
N LEU A 151 4.42 6.24 14.91
CA LEU A 151 4.81 4.82 14.95
C LEU A 151 4.58 4.17 16.32
N GLY A 152 4.46 4.95 17.40
CA GLY A 152 4.15 4.46 18.74
C GLY A 152 2.67 4.16 18.98
N THR A 153 1.78 4.74 18.17
CA THR A 153 0.32 4.54 18.25
C THR A 153 -0.20 3.41 17.37
N LEU A 154 0.57 3.00 16.37
CA LEU A 154 0.23 1.84 15.55
C LEU A 154 0.20 0.59 16.44
N PRO A 155 -0.80 -0.30 16.30
CA PRO A 155 -0.84 -1.54 17.05
C PRO A 155 0.37 -2.38 16.62
N ASN A 156 1.47 -2.19 17.34
CA ASN A 156 2.63 -3.05 17.27
C ASN A 156 2.10 -4.42 17.70
N GLY A 157 2.06 -5.39 16.78
CA GLY A 157 1.52 -6.74 16.99
C GLY A 157 2.22 -7.56 18.08
N SER A 158 2.90 -6.93 19.02
CA SER A 158 3.24 -7.49 20.31
C SER A 158 2.09 -7.22 21.29
N ALA A 159 1.05 -8.06 21.21
CA ALA A 159 0.42 -8.52 22.43
C ALA A 159 1.46 -9.40 23.18
N ALA A 160 2.52 -8.77 23.67
CA ALA A 160 3.33 -9.35 24.72
C ALA A 160 2.48 -9.20 25.99
N ALA A 161 2.31 -10.35 26.63
CA ALA A 161 1.49 -10.59 27.79
C ALA A 161 1.78 -9.64 28.96
N ASP A 162 0.84 -9.74 29.91
CA ASP A 162 1.01 -9.47 31.33
C ASP A 162 0.59 -8.08 31.81
N SER A 163 -0.59 -8.05 32.42
CA SER A 163 -0.71 -7.72 33.84
C SER A 163 -2.21 -7.63 34.19
N GLU A 164 -2.88 -8.80 34.32
CA GLU A 164 -4.11 -8.86 35.11
C GLU A 164 -3.73 -8.60 36.57
N SER A 165 -3.77 -7.32 36.88
CA SER A 165 -3.51 -6.76 38.18
C SER A 165 -4.57 -7.22 39.17
N ARG A 166 -4.08 -7.69 40.33
CA ARG A 166 -4.62 -7.43 41.66
C ARG A 166 -6.07 -7.82 41.92
N LEU A 167 -6.26 -8.83 42.76
CA LEU A 167 -7.08 -8.68 43.98
C LEU A 167 -6.58 -9.64 45.08
N LEU A 168 -5.68 -9.14 45.92
CA LEU A 168 -5.78 -9.38 47.36
C LEU A 168 -6.40 -8.08 47.92
N PRO A 169 -7.30 -8.13 48.93
CA PRO A 169 -6.72 -8.41 50.25
C PRO A 169 -7.63 -8.96 51.39
N HIS A 170 -6.94 -9.31 52.48
CA HIS A 170 -7.34 -9.31 53.90
C HIS A 170 -8.27 -10.41 54.47
N THR A 171 -7.61 -11.39 55.12
CA THR A 171 -7.81 -11.91 56.49
C THR A 171 -9.22 -11.96 57.11
N ARG A 172 -9.65 -13.15 57.54
CA ARG A 172 -10.36 -13.33 58.83
C ARG A 172 -10.24 -14.75 59.40
N THR A 173 -9.54 -14.85 60.53
CA THR A 173 -9.48 -15.97 61.48
C THR A 173 -10.86 -16.33 62.07
N HIS A 174 -11.18 -17.62 62.18
CA HIS A 174 -11.91 -18.27 63.31
C HIS A 174 -11.94 -19.80 63.06
N SER A 175 -11.08 -20.63 63.67
CA SER A 175 -11.27 -21.32 64.96
C SER A 175 -12.66 -21.92 65.19
N GLN A 176 -12.82 -23.25 65.07
CA GLN A 176 -13.17 -24.11 66.21
C GLN A 176 -13.17 -25.61 65.83
N CYS A 177 -13.01 -26.41 66.87
CA CYS A 177 -12.80 -27.85 66.97
C CYS A 177 -13.84 -28.74 66.29
#